data_AF-K1RID5-F1
#
_entry.id   AF-K1RID5-F1
#
_cell.length_a   1.000
_cell.length_b   1.000
_cell.length_c   1.000
_cell.angle_alpha   90.00
_cell.angle_beta   90.00
_cell.angle_gamma   90.00
#
_symmetry.space_group_name_H-M   'P 1'
#
loop_
_entity.id
_entity.type
_entity.pdbx_description
1 polymer ?
#
loop_
_entity_poly.entity_id
_entity_poly.type
_entity_poly.pdbx_seq_one_letter_code
_entity_poly.pdbx_strand_id
1 'polypeptide(L)'
;SFKDEVKRQCTKIEEYFGKKPTVLRNSSLIYSDDIGNDVANMGFIGMLTEGAKHVLGWKSPHYVYHCALNPKLKLLLRDVNLSDDISLRFSNSDWDGYPLFADNYMNQIAAFPEEEQVINIFMELSALGIAQPLSSNILEFMKALPQCAKDRGITFSTPSEICKKIKSVGEVNVPDTLSWVDEERDVSSWLGNPMQREAFNKLYSVADRVRIANDPRINQDWDYLQASNNFRFMTTKPSNVGLDRGIYSSPFDAFTNYMNILGDFITRVNDLYPTDVDNDQLESLLTTIKNQDEELEMKDKEIVRLQ
;
A
#
# COMPACT_ATOMS: atom_id res chain seq x y z
N SER A 1 -11.08 1.87 9.51
CA SER A 1 -9.74 1.49 10.04
C SER A 1 -8.92 0.83 8.94
N PHE A 2 -7.61 0.57 9.13
CA PHE A 2 -6.79 -0.18 8.16
C PHE A 2 -7.44 -1.52 7.74
N LYS A 3 -7.93 -2.29 8.72
CA LYS A 3 -8.60 -3.58 8.48
C LYS A 3 -9.87 -3.41 7.65
N ASP A 4 -10.60 -2.31 7.83
CA ASP A 4 -11.81 -2.04 7.05
C ASP A 4 -11.48 -1.65 5.62
N GLU A 5 -10.43 -0.85 5.38
CA GLU A 5 -9.96 -0.54 4.02
C GLU A 5 -9.62 -1.82 3.25
N VAL A 6 -8.81 -2.68 3.87
CA VAL A 6 -8.39 -3.96 3.28
C VAL A 6 -9.60 -4.84 2.99
N LYS A 7 -10.58 -4.92 3.91
CA LYS A 7 -11.82 -5.68 3.68
C LYS A 7 -12.65 -5.11 2.53
N ARG A 8 -12.83 -3.78 2.45
CA ARG A 8 -13.55 -3.14 1.34
C ARG A 8 -12.90 -3.44 0.00
N GLN A 9 -11.57 -3.40 -0.07
CA GLN A 9 -10.84 -3.78 -1.28
C GLN A 9 -11.01 -5.26 -1.62
N CYS A 10 -10.94 -6.16 -0.63
CA CYS A 10 -11.17 -7.59 -0.83
C CYS A 10 -12.56 -7.88 -1.42
N THR A 11 -13.61 -7.27 -0.86
CA THR A 11 -14.97 -7.36 -1.40
C THR A 11 -15.00 -6.89 -2.85
N LYS A 12 -14.35 -5.77 -3.16
CA LYS A 12 -14.35 -5.22 -4.51
C LYS A 12 -13.65 -6.14 -5.52
N ILE A 13 -12.52 -6.75 -5.15
CA ILE A 13 -11.81 -7.72 -5.98
C ILE A 13 -12.67 -8.98 -6.20
N GLU A 14 -13.35 -9.46 -5.16
CA GLU A 14 -14.23 -10.61 -5.26
C GLU A 14 -15.45 -10.35 -6.15
N GLU A 15 -16.06 -9.15 -6.07
CA GLU A 15 -17.16 -8.72 -6.93
C GLU A 15 -16.76 -8.72 -8.43
N TYR A 16 -15.61 -8.16 -8.77
CA TYR A 16 -15.20 -8.02 -10.17
C TYR A 16 -14.57 -9.28 -10.77
N PHE A 17 -13.82 -10.04 -9.96
CA PHE A 17 -13.00 -11.13 -10.47
C PHE A 17 -13.42 -12.51 -9.96
N GLY A 18 -14.38 -12.59 -9.02
CA GLY A 18 -14.80 -13.86 -8.41
C GLY A 18 -13.68 -14.53 -7.61
N LYS A 19 -12.69 -13.77 -7.15
CA LYS A 19 -11.52 -14.27 -6.43
C LYS A 19 -11.32 -13.51 -5.12
N LYS A 20 -11.32 -14.25 -4.01
CA LYS A 20 -10.93 -13.71 -2.71
C LYS A 20 -9.40 -13.59 -2.62
N PRO A 21 -8.84 -12.39 -2.36
CA PRO A 21 -7.41 -12.21 -2.18
C PRO A 21 -6.87 -13.05 -1.01
N THR A 22 -5.66 -13.58 -1.15
CA THR A 22 -4.97 -14.37 -0.10
C THR A 22 -3.59 -13.83 0.24
N VAL A 23 -3.05 -12.94 -0.59
CA VAL A 23 -1.78 -12.24 -0.37
C VAL A 23 -2.06 -10.75 -0.44
N LEU A 24 -1.50 -9.99 0.49
CA LEU A 24 -1.69 -8.54 0.58
C LEU A 24 -0.49 -7.80 -0.01
N ARG A 25 -0.76 -6.74 -0.78
CA ARG A 25 0.24 -5.74 -1.17
C ARG A 25 -0.26 -4.41 -0.64
N ASN A 26 0.42 -3.88 0.37
CA ASN A 26 0.07 -2.58 0.92
C ASN A 26 0.55 -1.46 -0.03
N SER A 27 -0.09 -0.30 0.04
CA SER A 27 0.31 0.88 -0.72
C SER A 27 1.78 1.19 -0.48
N SER A 28 2.52 1.44 -1.57
CA SER A 28 3.95 1.73 -1.55
C SER A 28 4.83 0.68 -0.85
N LEU A 29 4.37 -0.59 -0.80
CA LEU A 29 5.04 -1.67 -0.06
C LEU A 29 5.33 -1.28 1.41
N ILE A 30 4.46 -0.47 2.01
CA ILE A 30 4.61 -0.05 3.40
C ILE A 30 4.41 -1.26 4.32
N TYR A 31 5.42 -1.52 5.17
CA TYR A 31 5.44 -2.65 6.09
C TYR A 31 6.14 -2.28 7.40
N SER A 32 5.60 -2.84 8.49
CA SER A 32 6.25 -3.00 9.79
C SER A 32 5.77 -4.34 10.35
N ASP A 33 6.42 -4.85 11.40
CA ASP A 33 5.98 -6.11 12.00
C ASP A 33 4.56 -6.03 12.59
N ASP A 34 4.13 -4.86 13.07
CA ASP A 34 2.76 -4.62 13.53
C ASP A 34 1.74 -4.74 12.39
N ILE A 35 2.04 -4.15 11.23
CA ILE A 35 1.22 -4.29 10.02
C ILE A 35 1.17 -5.77 9.61
N GLY A 36 2.32 -6.46 9.63
CA GLY A 36 2.40 -7.89 9.36
C GLY A 36 1.52 -8.72 10.29
N ASN A 37 1.56 -8.46 11.59
CA ASN A 37 0.71 -9.14 12.57
C ASN A 37 -0.79 -8.91 12.29
N ASP A 38 -1.18 -7.67 12.00
CA ASP A 38 -2.56 -7.34 11.66
C ASP A 38 -3.04 -8.06 10.39
N VAL A 39 -2.23 -8.05 9.35
CA VAL A 39 -2.51 -8.73 8.07
C VAL A 39 -2.65 -10.25 8.28
N ALA A 40 -1.78 -10.84 9.09
CA ALA A 40 -1.84 -12.26 9.45
C ALA A 40 -3.15 -12.59 10.19
N ASN A 41 -3.55 -11.76 11.15
CA ASN A 41 -4.78 -11.93 11.92
C ASN A 41 -6.05 -11.75 11.08
N MET A 42 -5.95 -11.06 9.94
CA MET A 42 -7.02 -11.00 8.93
C MET A 42 -7.12 -12.28 8.06
N GLY A 43 -6.19 -13.22 8.19
CA GLY A 43 -6.20 -14.52 7.50
C GLY A 43 -5.44 -14.54 6.16
N PHE A 44 -4.65 -13.51 5.84
CA PHE A 44 -3.77 -13.53 4.68
C PHE A 44 -2.60 -14.51 4.91
N ILE A 45 -2.18 -15.21 3.86
CA ILE A 45 -1.08 -16.19 3.92
C ILE A 45 0.29 -15.58 3.58
N GLY A 46 0.29 -14.38 2.97
CA GLY A 46 1.51 -13.66 2.69
C GLY A 46 1.32 -12.18 2.41
N MET A 47 2.42 -11.45 2.41
CA MET A 47 2.48 -10.04 2.10
C MET A 47 3.70 -9.71 1.22
N LEU A 48 3.53 -8.79 0.28
CA LEU A 48 4.62 -8.26 -0.54
C LEU A 48 5.20 -7.02 0.15
N THR A 49 6.54 -6.94 0.25
CA THR A 49 7.22 -5.79 0.84
C THR A 49 8.60 -5.54 0.21
N GLU A 50 9.28 -4.47 0.61
CA GLU A 50 10.58 -4.06 0.08
C GLU A 50 11.73 -4.92 0.65
N GLY A 51 12.69 -5.27 -0.20
CA GLY A 51 13.95 -5.91 0.18
C GLY A 51 14.99 -4.87 0.62
N ALA A 52 14.64 -4.04 1.60
CA ALA A 52 15.48 -2.91 2.01
C ALA A 52 16.80 -3.40 2.63
N LYS A 53 17.93 -2.89 2.14
CA LYS A 53 19.28 -3.30 2.61
C LYS A 53 19.47 -3.09 4.11
N HIS A 54 18.94 -2.01 4.68
CA HIS A 54 19.06 -1.73 6.11
C HIS A 54 18.28 -2.73 6.99
N VAL A 55 17.27 -3.39 6.44
CA VAL A 55 16.50 -4.46 7.11
C VAL A 55 17.14 -5.82 6.90
N LEU A 56 17.54 -6.14 5.67
CA LEU A 56 18.09 -7.46 5.35
C LEU A 56 19.54 -7.63 5.80
N GLY A 57 20.31 -6.54 5.90
CA GLY A 57 21.74 -6.60 6.15
C GLY A 57 22.45 -7.40 5.06
N TRP A 58 22.90 -8.60 5.40
CA TRP A 58 23.57 -9.53 4.49
C TRP A 58 22.63 -10.60 3.91
N LYS A 59 21.37 -10.65 4.34
CA LYS A 59 20.37 -11.61 3.84
C LYS A 59 19.97 -11.24 2.39
N SER A 60 19.70 -12.25 1.56
CA SER A 60 19.20 -12.05 0.19
C SER A 60 17.68 -11.82 0.18
N PRO A 61 17.13 -10.92 -0.66
CA PRO A 61 15.68 -10.79 -0.85
C PRO A 61 15.06 -12.01 -1.58
N HIS A 62 15.88 -12.94 -2.10
CA HIS A 62 15.43 -14.05 -2.94
C HIS A 62 14.90 -15.28 -2.19
N TYR A 63 14.75 -15.17 -0.88
CA TYR A 63 14.15 -16.19 -0.04
C TYR A 63 12.74 -15.81 0.41
N VAL A 64 11.97 -16.81 0.83
CA VAL A 64 10.70 -16.57 1.53
C VAL A 64 10.99 -16.33 3.01
N TYR A 65 10.55 -15.20 3.53
CA TYR A 65 10.64 -14.86 4.95
C TYR A 65 9.29 -14.96 5.63
N HIS A 66 9.23 -14.71 6.94
CA HIS A 66 7.99 -14.54 7.67
C HIS A 66 8.04 -13.33 8.60
N CYS A 67 6.86 -12.82 8.95
CA CYS A 67 6.70 -11.74 9.92
C CYS A 67 7.21 -12.19 11.31
N ALA A 68 8.04 -11.38 11.95
CA ALA A 68 8.61 -11.69 13.26
C ALA A 68 7.53 -11.84 14.35
N LEU A 69 6.48 -11.01 14.32
CA LEU A 69 5.37 -11.08 15.27
C LEU A 69 4.35 -12.19 14.96
N ASN A 70 4.28 -12.64 13.70
CA ASN A 70 3.32 -13.67 13.31
C ASN A 70 3.87 -14.60 12.20
N PRO A 71 4.53 -15.71 12.56
CA PRO A 71 5.20 -16.61 11.60
C PRO A 71 4.27 -17.29 10.58
N LYS A 72 2.95 -17.17 10.74
CA LYS A 72 1.97 -17.67 9.76
C LYS A 72 1.93 -16.83 8.49
N LEU A 73 2.35 -15.56 8.56
CA LEU A 73 2.39 -14.67 7.40
C LEU A 73 3.77 -14.71 6.75
N LYS A 74 3.80 -15.15 5.49
CA LYS A 74 5.02 -15.14 4.67
C LYS A 74 5.27 -13.76 4.07
N LEU A 75 6.53 -13.42 3.90
CA LEU A 75 6.97 -12.18 3.28
C LEU A 75 7.73 -12.49 2.00
N LEU A 76 7.32 -11.85 0.91
CA LEU A 76 8.02 -11.86 -0.37
C LEU A 76 8.63 -10.48 -0.59
N LEU A 77 9.95 -10.45 -0.69
CA LEU A 77 10.74 -9.22 -0.69
C LEU A 77 11.15 -8.89 -2.10
N ARG A 78 10.95 -7.64 -2.50
CA ARG A 78 11.41 -7.10 -3.78
C ARG A 78 12.93 -7.23 -3.92
N ASP A 79 13.40 -7.68 -5.08
CA ASP A 79 14.79 -7.38 -5.46
C ASP A 79 14.85 -5.96 -6.02
N VAL A 80 15.51 -5.07 -5.28
CA VAL A 80 15.61 -3.65 -5.63
C VAL A 80 16.31 -3.45 -6.97
N ASN A 81 17.42 -4.14 -7.20
CA ASN A 81 18.27 -3.86 -8.37
C ASN A 81 17.58 -4.30 -9.65
N LEU A 82 17.15 -5.55 -9.72
CA LEU A 82 16.47 -6.12 -10.88
C LEU A 82 15.16 -5.39 -11.18
N SER A 83 14.44 -4.98 -10.12
CA SER A 83 13.23 -4.17 -10.29
C SER A 83 13.53 -2.77 -10.83
N ASP A 84 14.57 -2.10 -10.33
CA ASP A 84 14.96 -0.74 -10.76
C ASP A 84 15.61 -0.75 -12.15
N ASP A 85 16.26 -1.85 -12.55
CA ASP A 85 16.80 -2.03 -13.91
C ASP A 85 15.71 -1.91 -14.97
N ILE A 86 14.51 -2.45 -14.69
CA ILE A 86 13.34 -2.30 -15.57
C ILE A 86 12.65 -0.96 -15.32
N SER A 87 12.32 -0.66 -14.07
CA SER A 87 11.40 0.45 -13.78
C SER A 87 12.04 1.83 -13.88
N LEU A 88 13.33 1.96 -13.62
CA LEU A 88 14.05 3.23 -13.60
C LEU A 88 15.11 3.35 -14.69
N ARG A 89 15.89 2.29 -14.94
CA ARG A 89 17.12 2.37 -15.77
C ARG A 89 16.95 1.88 -17.21
N PHE A 90 15.83 1.27 -17.55
CA PHE A 90 15.67 0.54 -18.81
C PHE A 90 15.99 1.37 -20.07
N SER A 91 15.56 2.64 -20.11
CA SER A 91 15.86 3.56 -21.21
C SER A 91 17.02 4.52 -20.93
N ASN A 92 17.78 4.32 -19.86
CA ASN A 92 18.89 5.19 -19.48
C ASN A 92 20.18 4.79 -20.21
N SER A 93 20.55 5.53 -21.26
CA SER A 93 21.76 5.26 -22.05
C SER A 93 23.08 5.47 -21.30
N ASP A 94 23.05 6.17 -20.17
CA ASP A 94 24.24 6.45 -19.35
C ASP A 94 24.47 5.37 -18.28
N TRP A 95 23.55 4.40 -18.15
CA TRP A 95 23.72 3.27 -17.24
C TRP A 95 24.51 2.15 -17.92
N ASP A 96 25.53 1.62 -17.24
CA ASP A 96 26.41 0.56 -17.76
C ASP A 96 25.67 -0.71 -18.23
N GLY A 97 24.47 -0.96 -17.71
CA GLY A 97 23.61 -2.09 -18.13
C GLY A 97 22.78 -1.83 -19.39
N TYR A 98 22.87 -0.64 -19.99
CA TYR A 98 22.12 -0.29 -21.20
C TYR A 98 22.86 -0.72 -22.48
N PRO A 99 22.15 -1.26 -23.49
CA PRO A 99 20.72 -1.63 -23.45
C PRO A 99 20.48 -2.92 -22.67
N LEU A 100 19.37 -2.97 -21.92
CA LEU A 100 18.98 -4.15 -21.16
C LEU A 100 18.28 -5.17 -22.05
N PHE A 101 18.99 -6.24 -22.40
CA PHE A 101 18.41 -7.36 -23.16
C PHE A 101 17.80 -8.42 -22.24
N ALA A 102 16.70 -9.04 -22.69
CA ALA A 102 15.96 -10.04 -21.93
C ALA A 102 16.79 -11.31 -21.64
N ASP A 103 17.70 -11.70 -22.54
CA ASP A 103 18.60 -12.83 -22.37
C ASP A 103 19.65 -12.54 -21.28
N ASN A 104 20.26 -11.35 -21.29
CA ASN A 104 21.21 -10.91 -20.27
C ASN A 104 20.53 -10.77 -18.90
N TYR A 105 19.34 -10.18 -18.85
CA TYR A 105 18.57 -10.07 -17.62
C TYR A 105 18.24 -11.45 -17.03
N MET A 106 17.82 -12.41 -17.86
CA MET A 106 17.56 -13.77 -17.40
C MET A 106 18.83 -14.56 -17.10
N ASN A 107 19.96 -14.28 -17.75
CA ASN A 107 21.28 -14.83 -17.39
C ASN A 107 21.68 -14.41 -15.98
N GLN A 108 21.47 -13.15 -15.62
CA GLN A 108 21.74 -12.65 -14.26
C GLN A 108 20.89 -13.38 -13.23
N ILE A 109 19.59 -13.57 -13.52
CA ILE A 109 18.69 -14.33 -12.63
C ILE A 109 19.14 -15.79 -12.50
N ALA A 110 19.51 -16.44 -13.62
CA ALA A 110 19.97 -17.83 -13.61
C ALA A 110 21.33 -18.03 -12.92
N ALA A 111 22.09 -16.95 -12.70
CA ALA A 111 23.39 -16.99 -12.04
C ALA A 111 23.31 -16.90 -10.51
N PHE A 112 22.12 -16.63 -9.93
CA PHE A 112 21.95 -16.69 -8.48
C PHE A 112 22.16 -18.12 -7.95
N PRO A 113 22.56 -18.26 -6.66
CA PRO A 113 22.69 -19.57 -6.02
C PRO A 113 21.40 -20.41 -6.12
N GLU A 114 21.53 -21.74 -6.19
CA GLU A 114 20.38 -22.66 -6.32
C GLU A 114 19.42 -22.56 -5.13
N GLU A 115 19.92 -22.14 -3.97
CA GLU A 115 19.12 -21.88 -2.77
C GLU A 115 18.25 -20.61 -2.88
N GLU A 116 18.63 -19.65 -3.72
CA GLU A 116 17.91 -18.38 -3.95
C GLU A 116 16.79 -18.55 -4.97
N GLN A 117 15.71 -19.21 -4.53
CA GLN A 117 14.68 -19.75 -5.41
C GLN A 117 13.58 -18.76 -5.82
N VAL A 118 13.44 -17.61 -5.16
CA VAL A 118 12.28 -16.71 -5.34
C VAL A 118 12.72 -15.29 -5.66
N ILE A 119 12.82 -14.97 -6.94
CA ILE A 119 13.20 -13.63 -7.40
C ILE A 119 11.94 -12.80 -7.65
N ASN A 120 11.73 -11.79 -6.81
CA ASN A 120 10.56 -10.92 -6.88
C ASN A 120 10.88 -9.60 -7.59
N ILE A 121 10.31 -9.42 -8.78
CA ILE A 121 10.45 -8.19 -9.56
C ILE A 121 9.19 -7.35 -9.39
N PHE A 122 9.26 -6.27 -8.63
CA PHE A 122 8.12 -5.38 -8.37
C PHE A 122 8.33 -4.02 -9.00
N MET A 123 7.38 -3.61 -9.84
CA MET A 123 7.37 -2.32 -10.51
C MET A 123 5.94 -1.79 -10.62
N GLU A 124 5.80 -0.48 -10.73
CA GLU A 124 4.51 0.13 -11.07
C GLU A 124 4.15 -0.16 -12.52
N LEU A 125 2.85 -0.26 -12.83
CA LEU A 125 2.41 -0.45 -14.21
C LEU A 125 2.80 0.76 -15.10
N SER A 126 2.90 1.95 -14.52
CA SER A 126 3.41 3.18 -15.15
C SER A 126 4.86 3.04 -15.63
N ALA A 127 5.64 2.07 -15.14
CA ALA A 127 6.95 1.76 -15.71
C ALA A 127 6.85 1.47 -17.22
N LEU A 128 5.75 0.84 -17.66
CA LEU A 128 5.55 0.41 -19.04
C LEU A 128 4.81 1.50 -19.83
N GLY A 129 5.53 2.24 -20.66
CA GLY A 129 4.97 3.22 -21.59
C GLY A 129 4.87 4.65 -21.06
N ILE A 130 4.99 4.88 -19.75
CA ILE A 130 5.07 6.23 -19.15
C ILE A 130 6.50 6.52 -18.72
N ALA A 131 7.01 5.85 -17.68
CA ALA A 131 8.38 6.08 -17.21
C ALA A 131 9.40 5.55 -18.23
N GLN A 132 9.17 4.35 -18.78
CA GLN A 132 9.93 3.80 -19.89
C GLN A 132 9.07 3.94 -21.17
N PRO A 133 9.38 4.87 -22.09
CA PRO A 133 8.52 5.16 -23.24
C PRO A 133 8.44 3.95 -24.17
N LEU A 134 7.34 3.80 -24.93
CA LEU A 134 7.16 2.66 -25.83
C LEU A 134 8.26 2.54 -26.91
N SER A 135 8.85 3.66 -27.31
CA SER A 135 9.99 3.73 -28.24
C SER A 135 11.28 3.12 -27.69
N SER A 136 11.36 2.83 -26.37
CA SER A 136 12.48 2.13 -25.75
C SER A 136 12.51 0.61 -26.04
N ASN A 137 11.48 0.08 -26.72
CA ASN A 137 11.25 -1.36 -26.90
C ASN A 137 10.96 -2.15 -25.61
N ILE A 138 10.55 -1.48 -24.53
CA ILE A 138 10.17 -2.14 -23.27
C ILE A 138 9.13 -3.25 -23.46
N LEU A 139 8.18 -3.09 -24.40
CA LEU A 139 7.18 -4.12 -24.67
C LEU A 139 7.79 -5.37 -25.33
N GLU A 140 8.78 -5.22 -26.21
CA GLU A 140 9.48 -6.35 -26.82
C GLU A 140 10.35 -7.07 -25.80
N PHE A 141 11.00 -6.32 -24.90
CA PHE A 141 11.69 -6.90 -23.74
C PHE A 141 10.73 -7.75 -22.89
N MET A 142 9.57 -7.20 -22.49
CA MET A 142 8.59 -7.93 -21.69
C MET A 142 8.04 -9.18 -22.38
N LYS A 143 7.84 -9.13 -23.72
CA LYS A 143 7.42 -10.30 -24.51
C LYS A 143 8.49 -11.38 -24.58
N ALA A 144 9.77 -11.02 -24.55
CA ALA A 144 10.88 -11.97 -24.62
C ALA A 144 11.14 -12.69 -23.29
N LEU A 145 10.88 -12.05 -22.14
CA LEU A 145 11.18 -12.59 -20.81
C LEU A 145 10.69 -14.04 -20.58
N PRO A 146 9.44 -14.44 -20.92
CA PRO A 146 8.98 -15.79 -20.65
C PRO A 146 9.75 -16.87 -21.40
N GLN A 147 10.14 -16.62 -22.66
CA GLN A 147 10.93 -17.56 -23.44
C GLN A 147 12.37 -17.64 -22.90
N CYS A 148 13.00 -16.48 -22.63
CA CYS A 148 14.35 -16.43 -22.06
C CYS A 148 14.43 -17.11 -20.68
N ALA A 149 13.38 -16.97 -19.85
CA ALA A 149 13.25 -17.66 -18.57
C ALA A 149 13.16 -19.19 -18.76
N LYS A 150 12.27 -19.64 -19.66
CA LYS A 150 12.07 -21.06 -19.97
C LYS A 150 13.36 -21.75 -20.42
N ASP A 151 14.14 -21.09 -21.27
CA ASP A 151 15.40 -21.63 -21.79
C ASP A 151 16.46 -21.85 -20.69
N ARG A 152 16.29 -21.20 -19.53
CA ARG A 152 17.14 -21.33 -18.34
C ARG A 152 16.49 -22.14 -17.22
N GLY A 153 15.35 -22.79 -17.49
CA GLY A 153 14.61 -23.54 -16.48
C GLY A 153 13.94 -22.67 -15.40
N ILE A 154 13.87 -21.36 -15.58
CA ILE A 154 13.18 -20.44 -14.68
C ILE A 154 11.68 -20.51 -14.95
N THR A 155 10.88 -20.58 -13.89
CA THR A 155 9.42 -20.64 -13.96
C THR A 155 8.79 -19.45 -13.25
N PHE A 156 7.53 -19.17 -13.59
CA PHE A 156 6.74 -18.13 -12.93
C PHE A 156 5.71 -18.77 -12.01
N SER A 157 5.54 -18.21 -10.82
CA SER A 157 4.56 -18.64 -9.84
C SER A 157 3.84 -17.45 -9.26
N THR A 158 2.57 -17.62 -8.93
CA THR A 158 1.81 -16.60 -8.21
C THR A 158 2.31 -16.48 -6.76
N PRO A 159 2.16 -15.31 -6.13
CA PRO A 159 2.50 -15.14 -4.71
C PRO A 159 1.83 -16.18 -3.81
N SER A 160 0.57 -16.54 -4.08
CA SER A 160 -0.17 -17.56 -3.32
C SER A 160 0.42 -18.96 -3.47
N GLU A 161 0.95 -19.33 -4.63
CA GLU A 161 1.61 -20.63 -4.84
C GLU A 161 2.94 -20.68 -4.10
N ILE A 162 3.75 -19.63 -4.19
CA ILE A 162 5.01 -19.51 -3.44
C ILE A 162 4.74 -19.60 -1.93
N CYS A 163 3.76 -18.85 -1.44
CA CYS A 163 3.36 -18.87 -0.02
C CYS A 163 2.81 -20.23 0.44
N LYS A 164 2.40 -21.13 -0.46
CA LYS A 164 1.96 -22.49 -0.09
C LYS A 164 3.08 -23.52 -0.16
N LYS A 165 3.95 -23.42 -1.17
CA LYS A 165 4.94 -24.45 -1.50
C LYS A 165 6.29 -24.27 -0.80
N ILE A 166 6.75 -23.02 -0.65
CA ILE A 166 8.12 -22.74 -0.20
C ILE A 166 8.12 -22.42 1.29
N LYS A 167 9.02 -23.07 2.05
CA LYS A 167 9.17 -22.82 3.48
C LYS A 167 9.89 -21.50 3.70
N SER A 168 9.52 -20.81 4.78
CA SER A 168 10.28 -19.63 5.16
C SER A 168 11.65 -20.03 5.71
N VAL A 169 12.69 -19.27 5.37
CA VAL A 169 14.05 -19.46 5.88
C VAL A 169 14.31 -18.78 7.22
N GLY A 170 13.39 -17.93 7.67
CA GLY A 170 13.54 -17.19 8.92
C GLY A 170 12.66 -15.94 8.97
N GLU A 171 12.69 -15.27 10.10
CA GLU A 171 12.01 -14.00 10.29
C GLU A 171 12.79 -12.83 9.65
N VAL A 172 12.03 -11.79 9.30
CA VAL A 172 12.54 -10.45 9.04
C VAL A 172 11.94 -9.55 10.11
N ASN A 173 12.82 -8.85 10.83
CA ASN A 173 12.45 -7.93 11.90
C ASN A 173 12.44 -6.51 11.33
N VAL A 174 11.29 -5.87 11.37
CA VAL A 174 11.03 -4.52 10.84
C VAL A 174 10.27 -3.73 11.89
N PRO A 175 10.98 -3.22 12.92
CA PRO A 175 10.35 -2.46 14.00
C PRO A 175 9.96 -1.06 13.52
N ASP A 176 10.76 -0.48 12.61
CA ASP A 176 10.51 0.82 11.99
C ASP A 176 9.85 0.63 10.63
N THR A 177 8.83 1.44 10.33
CA THR A 177 8.04 1.28 9.11
C THR A 177 8.86 1.61 7.87
N LEU A 178 8.97 0.64 6.96
CA LEU A 178 9.68 0.77 5.69
C LEU A 178 8.73 1.03 4.52
N SER A 179 9.28 1.44 3.39
CA SER A 179 8.61 1.55 2.09
C SER A 179 9.59 1.32 0.95
N TRP A 180 9.09 1.07 -0.26
CA TRP A 180 9.92 0.99 -1.47
C TRP A 180 10.31 2.34 -2.10
N VAL A 181 9.83 3.46 -1.56
CA VAL A 181 10.05 4.79 -2.15
C VAL A 181 11.32 5.44 -1.59
N ASP A 182 12.02 6.15 -2.47
CA ASP A 182 13.27 6.89 -2.20
C ASP A 182 14.39 6.03 -1.60
N GLU A 183 15.63 6.53 -1.59
CA GLU A 183 16.81 5.72 -1.25
C GLU A 183 16.80 5.19 0.19
N GLU A 184 16.24 5.95 1.13
CA GLU A 184 16.19 5.61 2.55
C GLU A 184 15.25 4.43 2.84
N ARG A 185 14.32 4.13 1.91
CA ARG A 185 13.36 3.02 2.01
C ARG A 185 12.53 3.05 3.31
N ASP A 186 12.11 4.24 3.69
CA ASP A 186 11.29 4.53 4.87
C ASP A 186 10.00 5.30 4.50
N VAL A 187 9.25 5.76 5.50
CA VAL A 187 8.03 6.55 5.29
C VAL A 187 8.27 8.06 5.22
N SER A 188 9.51 8.52 5.16
CA SER A 188 9.84 9.96 5.11
C SER A 188 9.32 10.65 3.83
N SER A 189 9.02 9.88 2.78
CA SER A 189 8.32 10.35 1.59
C SER A 189 6.93 10.95 1.88
N TRP A 190 6.26 10.52 2.96
CA TRP A 190 4.94 10.99 3.35
C TRP A 190 4.93 11.77 4.67
N LEU A 191 5.90 11.58 5.55
CA LEU A 191 5.94 12.18 6.91
C LEU A 191 7.29 12.85 7.25
N GLY A 192 8.15 13.08 6.26
CA GLY A 192 9.52 13.56 6.44
C GLY A 192 9.62 15.02 6.84
N ASN A 193 8.67 15.87 6.44
CA ASN A 193 8.72 17.32 6.73
C ASN A 193 7.57 17.81 7.64
N PRO A 194 7.68 19.03 8.21
CA PRO A 194 6.65 19.58 9.11
C PRO A 194 5.27 19.75 8.46
N MET A 195 5.19 20.13 7.17
CA MET A 195 3.92 20.31 6.46
C MET A 195 3.14 19.00 6.38
N GLN A 196 3.84 17.93 6.00
CA GLN A 196 3.30 16.58 5.92
C GLN A 196 2.77 16.09 7.27
N ARG A 197 3.56 16.26 8.34
CA ARG A 197 3.15 15.86 9.70
C ARG A 197 1.98 16.68 10.22
N GLU A 198 1.95 17.99 9.95
CA GLU A 198 0.82 18.84 10.31
C GLU A 198 -0.46 18.39 9.60
N ALA A 199 -0.41 18.22 8.29
CA ALA A 199 -1.54 17.73 7.49
C ALA A 199 -2.05 16.36 7.97
N PHE A 200 -1.14 15.44 8.28
CA PHE A 200 -1.46 14.11 8.77
C PHE A 200 -2.11 14.16 10.16
N ASN A 201 -1.47 14.84 11.11
CA ASN A 201 -1.98 14.95 12.49
C ASN A 201 -3.33 15.66 12.52
N LYS A 202 -3.51 16.71 11.70
CA LYS A 202 -4.76 17.46 11.61
C LYS A 202 -5.89 16.59 11.06
N LEU A 203 -5.64 15.78 10.04
CA LEU A 203 -6.62 14.82 9.52
C LEU A 203 -7.04 13.83 10.62
N TYR A 204 -6.06 13.19 11.28
CA TYR A 204 -6.37 12.18 12.29
C TYR A 204 -6.93 12.73 13.60
N SER A 205 -6.84 14.04 13.85
CA SER A 205 -7.48 14.67 15.02
C SER A 205 -9.00 14.58 15.05
N VAL A 206 -9.64 14.35 13.89
CA VAL A 206 -11.10 14.17 13.78
C VAL A 206 -11.52 12.72 13.49
N ALA A 207 -10.57 11.77 13.50
CA ALA A 207 -10.82 10.39 13.10
C ALA A 207 -11.92 9.72 13.94
N ASP A 208 -11.92 9.93 15.25
CA ASP A 208 -12.92 9.33 16.14
C ASP A 208 -14.29 9.95 15.92
N ARG A 209 -14.36 11.28 15.77
CA ARG A 209 -15.62 11.98 15.48
C ARG A 209 -16.23 11.51 14.15
N VAL A 210 -15.41 11.31 13.11
CA VAL A 210 -15.86 10.74 11.83
C VAL A 210 -16.43 9.33 12.03
N ARG A 211 -15.72 8.46 12.78
CA ARG A 211 -16.18 7.09 13.06
C ARG A 211 -17.49 7.06 13.83
N ILE A 212 -17.61 7.90 14.86
CA ILE A 212 -18.79 8.00 15.72
C ILE A 212 -19.98 8.53 14.91
N ALA A 213 -19.77 9.61 14.15
CA ALA A 213 -20.83 10.23 13.36
C ALA A 213 -21.33 9.32 12.23
N ASN A 214 -20.43 8.55 11.61
CA ASN A 214 -20.72 7.57 10.56
C ASN A 214 -21.61 8.10 9.42
N ASP A 215 -21.48 9.39 9.06
CA ASP A 215 -22.22 9.98 7.95
C ASP A 215 -21.63 9.52 6.61
N PRO A 216 -22.44 9.00 5.67
CA PRO A 216 -21.95 8.45 4.40
C PRO A 216 -21.14 9.44 3.55
N ARG A 217 -21.51 10.73 3.52
CA ARG A 217 -20.82 11.74 2.71
C ARG A 217 -19.49 12.12 3.35
N ILE A 218 -19.48 12.28 4.68
CA ILE A 218 -18.23 12.52 5.42
C ILE A 218 -17.28 11.33 5.29
N ASN A 219 -17.78 10.09 5.36
CA ASN A 219 -16.95 8.90 5.20
C ASN A 219 -16.29 8.83 3.82
N GLN A 220 -16.99 9.24 2.76
CA GLN A 220 -16.41 9.31 1.42
C GLN A 220 -15.27 10.35 1.33
N ASP A 221 -15.50 11.55 1.86
CA ASP A 221 -14.49 12.61 1.87
C ASP A 221 -13.28 12.22 2.74
N TRP A 222 -13.53 11.56 3.88
CA TRP A 222 -12.51 10.98 4.75
C TRP A 222 -11.63 9.96 4.01
N ASP A 223 -12.23 9.08 3.21
CA ASP A 223 -11.49 8.11 2.40
C ASP A 223 -10.57 8.80 1.37
N TYR A 224 -11.05 9.87 0.72
CA TYR A 224 -10.24 10.63 -0.24
C TYR A 224 -9.09 11.41 0.41
N LEU A 225 -9.32 11.99 1.59
CA LEU A 225 -8.28 12.74 2.31
C LEU A 225 -7.14 11.83 2.79
N GLN A 226 -7.41 10.57 3.09
CA GLN A 226 -6.39 9.60 3.51
C GLN A 226 -5.50 9.08 2.37
N ALA A 227 -5.78 9.41 1.11
CA ALA A 227 -4.96 8.96 -0.01
C ALA A 227 -3.50 9.39 0.17
N SER A 228 -2.56 8.43 0.15
CA SER A 228 -1.16 8.70 0.46
C SER A 228 -0.52 9.72 -0.50
N ASN A 229 -1.00 9.81 -1.73
CA ASN A 229 -0.58 10.81 -2.71
C ASN A 229 -0.73 12.24 -2.20
N ASN A 230 -1.76 12.55 -1.40
CA ASN A 230 -1.96 13.88 -0.80
C ASN A 230 -0.71 14.32 -0.03
N PHE A 231 -0.20 13.44 0.83
CA PHE A 231 1.03 13.71 1.60
C PHE A 231 2.29 13.63 0.72
N ARG A 232 2.33 12.72 -0.27
CA ARG A 232 3.46 12.59 -1.19
C ARG A 232 3.69 13.87 -1.99
N PHE A 233 2.63 14.56 -2.39
CA PHE A 233 2.69 15.84 -3.11
C PHE A 233 3.22 16.99 -2.26
N MET A 234 3.31 16.84 -0.94
CA MET A 234 3.90 17.83 -0.04
C MET A 234 5.39 17.57 0.27
N THR A 235 5.99 16.51 -0.28
CA THR A 235 7.39 16.21 0.01
C THR A 235 8.31 17.30 -0.51
N THR A 236 9.35 17.61 0.25
CA THR A 236 10.45 18.49 -0.15
C THR A 236 11.72 17.69 -0.47
N LYS A 237 11.66 16.36 -0.40
CA LYS A 237 12.79 15.50 -0.74
C LYS A 237 13.14 15.64 -2.23
N PRO A 238 14.43 15.70 -2.57
CA PRO A 238 14.85 15.60 -3.96
C PRO A 238 14.46 14.23 -4.51
N SER A 239 14.05 14.16 -5.77
CA SER A 239 13.74 12.91 -6.45
C SER A 239 14.62 12.79 -7.68
N ASN A 240 15.35 11.68 -7.79
CA ASN A 240 16.24 11.40 -8.92
C ASN A 240 15.49 11.18 -10.24
N VAL A 241 14.20 10.85 -10.18
CA VAL A 241 13.36 10.50 -11.35
C VAL A 241 12.29 11.58 -11.61
N GLY A 242 12.34 12.69 -10.86
CA GLY A 242 11.25 13.65 -10.80
C GLY A 242 10.05 13.13 -10.02
N LEU A 243 9.30 14.04 -9.41
CA LEU A 243 8.02 13.72 -8.80
C LEU A 243 6.91 14.38 -9.62
N ASP A 244 6.03 13.57 -10.19
CA ASP A 244 4.77 14.07 -10.72
C ASP A 244 3.91 14.57 -9.55
N ARG A 245 3.66 15.89 -9.52
CA ARG A 245 2.79 16.56 -8.54
C ARG A 245 1.41 16.86 -9.11
N GLY A 246 1.09 16.31 -10.29
CA GLY A 246 -0.16 16.55 -10.98
C GLY A 246 -0.39 18.04 -11.22
N ILE A 247 -1.44 18.57 -10.58
CA ILE A 247 -1.86 19.97 -10.75
C ILE A 247 -1.08 20.97 -9.91
N TYR A 248 -0.25 20.51 -8.96
CA TYR A 248 0.44 21.39 -8.03
C TYR A 248 1.79 21.85 -8.57
N SER A 249 2.02 23.15 -8.46
CA SER A 249 3.26 23.80 -8.90
C SER A 249 4.43 23.61 -7.92
N SER A 250 4.14 23.33 -6.65
CA SER A 250 5.15 23.18 -5.60
C SER A 250 4.63 22.33 -4.42
N PRO A 251 5.52 21.84 -3.53
CA PRO A 251 5.09 21.19 -2.29
C PRO A 251 4.21 22.11 -1.42
N PHE A 252 4.47 23.41 -1.43
CA PHE A 252 3.72 24.40 -0.66
C PHE A 252 2.32 24.61 -1.22
N ASP A 253 2.18 24.63 -2.55
CA ASP A 253 0.89 24.71 -3.25
C ASP A 253 0.00 23.50 -2.90
N ALA A 254 0.57 22.29 -2.95
CA ALA A 254 -0.10 21.06 -2.52
C ALA A 254 -0.55 21.11 -1.05
N PHE A 255 0.34 21.57 -0.16
CA PHE A 255 0.02 21.71 1.26
C PHE A 255 -1.09 22.73 1.51
N THR A 256 -0.98 23.94 0.94
CA THR A 256 -2.00 25.00 1.10
C THR A 256 -3.36 24.55 0.59
N ASN A 257 -3.40 23.90 -0.58
CA ASN A 257 -4.65 23.39 -1.14
C ASN A 257 -5.27 22.32 -0.22
N TYR A 258 -4.48 21.33 0.19
CA TYR A 258 -4.94 20.27 1.09
C TYR A 258 -5.43 20.81 2.43
N MET A 259 -4.72 21.76 3.04
CA MET A 259 -5.12 22.33 4.34
C MET A 259 -6.42 23.15 4.24
N ASN A 260 -6.67 23.81 3.12
CA ASN A 260 -7.95 24.51 2.89
C ASN A 260 -9.11 23.51 2.79
N ILE A 261 -8.95 22.42 2.04
CA ILE A 261 -9.95 21.35 1.92
C ILE A 261 -10.16 20.67 3.27
N LEU A 262 -9.08 20.36 3.97
CA LEU A 262 -9.14 19.74 5.29
C LEU A 262 -9.82 20.65 6.32
N GLY A 263 -9.62 21.96 6.23
CA GLY A 263 -10.32 22.94 7.05
C GLY A 263 -11.84 22.89 6.87
N ASP A 264 -12.32 22.89 5.61
CA ASP A 264 -13.73 22.71 5.28
C ASP A 264 -14.27 21.37 5.80
N PHE A 265 -13.54 20.29 5.54
CA PHE A 265 -13.90 18.95 6.01
C PHE A 265 -14.07 18.89 7.53
N ILE A 266 -13.13 19.47 8.29
CA ILE A 266 -13.20 19.50 9.75
C ILE A 266 -14.41 20.32 10.23
N THR A 267 -14.70 21.46 9.60
CA THR A 267 -15.91 22.23 9.90
C THR A 267 -17.16 21.38 9.67
N ARG A 268 -17.26 20.69 8.53
CA ARG A 268 -18.41 19.82 8.23
C ARG A 268 -18.56 18.65 9.20
N VAL A 269 -17.45 18.04 9.65
CA VAL A 269 -17.46 17.01 10.69
C VAL A 269 -17.92 17.58 12.04
N ASN A 270 -17.50 18.80 12.35
CA ASN A 270 -17.90 19.48 13.56
C ASN A 270 -19.36 19.90 13.51
N ASP A 271 -19.91 20.31 12.37
CA ASP A 271 -21.30 20.75 12.24
C ASP A 271 -22.33 19.62 12.36
N LEU A 272 -21.91 18.34 12.28
CA LEU A 272 -22.82 17.20 12.46
C LEU A 272 -23.43 17.13 13.86
N TYR A 273 -22.69 17.57 14.89
CA TYR A 273 -23.10 17.57 16.29
C TYR A 273 -22.49 18.76 17.01
N PRO A 274 -23.03 19.25 18.13
CA PRO A 274 -22.42 20.38 18.83
C PRO A 274 -20.95 20.11 19.21
N THR A 275 -20.05 21.10 19.06
CA THR A 275 -18.60 20.94 19.32
C THR A 275 -18.26 20.79 20.80
N ASP A 276 -19.16 21.22 21.67
CA ASP A 276 -19.12 21.11 23.13
C ASP A 276 -19.46 19.71 23.65
N VAL A 277 -20.03 18.86 22.78
CA VAL A 277 -20.24 17.43 23.08
C VAL A 277 -18.94 16.70 22.78
N ASP A 278 -18.33 16.15 23.83
CA ASP A 278 -17.16 15.30 23.70
C ASP A 278 -17.50 13.95 23.02
N ASN A 279 -16.48 13.21 22.61
CA ASN A 279 -16.67 11.97 21.85
C ASN A 279 -17.44 10.90 22.65
N ASP A 280 -17.21 10.80 23.96
CA ASP A 280 -17.84 9.79 24.82
C ASP A 280 -19.34 10.09 24.99
N GLN A 281 -19.68 11.36 25.17
CA GLN A 281 -21.06 11.84 25.22
C GLN A 281 -21.75 11.62 23.88
N LEU A 282 -21.07 11.92 22.77
CA LEU A 282 -21.63 11.73 21.43
C LEU A 282 -21.90 10.24 21.14
N GLU A 283 -20.96 9.36 21.46
CA GLU A 283 -21.12 7.91 21.29
C GLU A 283 -22.29 7.36 22.12
N SER A 284 -22.41 7.81 23.37
CA SER A 284 -23.54 7.46 24.25
C SER A 284 -24.89 7.93 23.71
N LEU A 285 -24.96 9.16 23.20
CA LEU A 285 -26.15 9.73 22.58
C LEU A 285 -26.57 8.93 21.33
N LEU A 286 -25.63 8.64 20.44
CA LEU A 286 -25.91 7.89 19.22
C LEU A 286 -26.32 6.44 19.50
N THR A 287 -25.71 5.81 20.51
CA THR A 287 -26.13 4.49 20.97
C THR A 287 -27.57 4.52 21.49
N THR A 288 -27.93 5.55 22.24
CA THR A 288 -29.29 5.73 22.76
C THR A 288 -30.30 5.93 21.64
N ILE A 289 -30.00 6.79 20.66
CA ILE A 289 -30.85 7.04 19.50
C ILE A 289 -31.07 5.74 18.73
N LYS A 290 -30.00 4.99 18.44
CA LYS A 290 -30.09 3.71 17.72
C LYS A 290 -30.98 2.70 18.45
N ASN A 291 -30.82 2.56 19.76
CA ASN A 291 -31.65 1.65 20.56
C ASN A 291 -33.14 2.06 20.53
N GLN A 292 -33.43 3.37 20.53
CA GLN A 292 -34.79 3.88 20.42
C GLN A 292 -35.39 3.62 19.04
N ASP A 293 -34.63 3.80 17.95
CA ASP A 293 -35.07 3.48 16.59
C ASP A 293 -35.37 1.99 16.43
N GLU A 294 -34.52 1.11 16.99
CA GLU A 294 -34.76 -0.34 16.99
C GLU A 294 -36.04 -0.70 17.79
N GLU A 295 -36.27 -0.05 18.93
CA GLU A 295 -37.50 -0.25 19.72
C GLU A 295 -38.75 0.21 18.95
N LEU A 296 -38.68 1.36 18.27
CA LEU A 296 -39.76 1.90 17.44
C LEU A 296 -40.06 0.95 16.27
N GLU A 297 -39.05 0.45 15.56
CA GLU A 297 -39.25 -0.54 14.50
C GLU A 297 -39.93 -1.82 14.99
N MET A 298 -39.54 -2.32 16.18
CA MET A 298 -40.19 -3.50 16.75
C MET A 298 -41.66 -3.23 17.09
N LYS A 299 -41.96 -2.06 17.66
CA LYS A 299 -43.34 -1.65 17.97
C LYS A 299 -44.18 -1.47 16.72
N ASP A 300 -43.63 -0.90 15.66
CA ASP A 300 -44.33 -0.76 14.38
C ASP A 300 -44.64 -2.13 13.76
N LYS A 301 -43.69 -3.08 13.80
CA LYS A 301 -43.92 -4.46 13.38
C LYS A 301 -45.00 -5.15 14.22
N GLU A 302 -45.06 -4.86 15.52
CA GLU A 302 -46.09 -5.39 16.42
C GLU A 302 -47.47 -4.79 16.17
N ILE A 303 -47.56 -3.48 15.90
CA ILE A 303 -48.80 -2.79 15.50
C ILE A 303 -49.36 -3.39 14.20
N VAL A 304 -48.50 -3.59 13.18
CA VAL A 304 -48.91 -4.22 11.92
C VAL A 304 -49.38 -5.67 12.13
N ARG A 305 -48.82 -6.40 13.11
CA ARG A 305 -49.26 -7.77 13.44
C ARG A 305 -50.61 -7.81 14.15
N LEU A 306 -50.99 -6.73 14.85
CA LEU A 306 -52.21 -6.63 15.66
C LEU A 306 -53.39 -6.01 14.90
N GLN A 307 -53.18 -5.49 13.69
CA GLN A 307 -54.20 -5.00 12.74
C GLN A 307 -54.59 -6.09 11.74
#